data_AF-A0A3B3ZRK9-F1
#
_entry.id   AF-A0A3B3ZRK9-F1
#
_cell.length_a   1.000
_cell.length_b   1.000
_cell.length_c   1.000
_cell.angle_alpha   90.00
_cell.angle_beta   90.00
_cell.angle_gamma   90.00
#
_symmetry.space_group_name_H-M   'P 1'
#
loop_
_entity.id
_entity.type
_entity.pdbx_description
1 polymer ?
#
loop_
_entity_poly.entity_id
_entity_poly.type
_entity_poly.pdbx_seq_one_letter_code
_entity_poly.pdbx_strand_id
1 'polypeptide(L)'
;MTVTHNGDNPIFDESFDFQINLPELAMVRFVVLDDHFIGDEFIGQYTIPLECLLPGYRHVPLQSLTGEELPHACLFVHVALTNRNGDRWYVHLWILTPQLPC
;
A
#
# COMPACT_ATOMS: atom_id res chain seq x y z
N MET A 1 -10.47 1.38 4.29
CA MET A 1 -11.00 0.39 5.25
C MET A 1 -10.46 0.76 6.62
N THR A 2 -11.30 0.78 7.65
CA THR A 2 -10.88 1.08 9.02
C THR A 2 -10.64 -0.22 9.78
N VAL A 3 -9.45 -0.37 10.38
CA VAL A 3 -9.19 -1.42 11.37
C VAL A 3 -9.51 -0.87 12.75
N THR A 4 -10.43 -1.52 13.46
CA THR A 4 -10.77 -1.11 14.83
C THR A 4 -9.82 -1.75 15.84
N HIS A 5 -9.16 -0.90 16.63
CA HIS A 5 -8.48 -1.25 17.88
C HIS A 5 -7.32 -2.26 17.75
N ASN A 6 -6.14 -1.78 17.33
CA ASN A 6 -4.81 -2.31 17.70
C ASN A 6 -3.75 -1.28 17.24
N GLY A 7 -3.53 -0.25 18.05
CA GLY A 7 -2.71 0.93 17.70
C GLY A 7 -1.24 0.65 17.34
N ASP A 8 -0.73 -0.55 17.66
CA ASP A 8 0.68 -0.89 17.41
C ASP A 8 0.90 -1.83 16.20
N ASN A 9 -0.13 -2.58 15.75
CA ASN A 9 0.00 -3.56 14.65
C ASN A 9 -1.38 -3.89 14.01
N PRO A 10 -1.94 -3.00 13.19
CA PRO A 10 -3.21 -3.27 12.50
C PRO A 10 -3.07 -4.42 11.49
N ILE A 11 -4.01 -5.37 11.53
CA ILE A 11 -4.07 -6.52 10.61
C ILE A 11 -5.00 -6.16 9.45
N PHE A 12 -4.46 -6.10 8.24
CA PHE A 12 -5.23 -5.79 7.03
C PHE A 12 -5.24 -6.98 6.06
N ASP A 13 -5.89 -8.10 6.40
CA ASP A 13 -5.97 -9.27 5.49
C ASP A 13 -6.95 -9.01 4.30
N GLU A 14 -6.60 -8.02 3.47
CA GLU A 14 -7.37 -7.58 2.32
C GLU A 14 -6.54 -7.64 1.05
N SER A 15 -7.16 -8.12 -0.03
CA SER A 15 -6.60 -8.12 -1.37
C SER A 15 -7.26 -7.07 -2.25
N PHE A 16 -6.48 -6.25 -2.92
CA PHE A 16 -6.97 -5.33 -3.95
C PHE A 16 -6.58 -5.81 -5.34
N ASP A 17 -7.57 -5.87 -6.24
CA ASP A 17 -7.40 -6.33 -7.62
C ASP A 17 -7.68 -5.20 -8.59
N PHE A 18 -6.67 -4.80 -9.37
CA PHE A 18 -6.79 -3.72 -10.36
C PHE A 18 -6.50 -4.23 -11.76
N GLN A 19 -7.37 -3.93 -12.72
CA GLN A 19 -7.10 -4.14 -14.14
C GLN A 19 -6.52 -2.87 -14.75
N ILE A 20 -5.28 -2.93 -15.24
CA ILE A 20 -4.56 -1.77 -15.77
C ILE A 20 -4.24 -1.99 -17.25
N ASN A 21 -4.68 -1.05 -18.10
CA ASN A 21 -4.51 -1.13 -19.55
C ASN A 21 -3.17 -0.52 -20.04
N LEU A 22 -2.66 0.51 -19.35
CA LEU A 22 -1.42 1.22 -19.71
C LEU A 22 -0.53 1.31 -18.46
N PRO A 23 0.28 0.27 -18.16
CA PRO A 23 1.11 0.21 -16.95
C PRO A 23 2.13 1.36 -16.86
N GLU A 24 2.63 1.85 -18.00
CA GLU A 24 3.59 2.95 -18.10
C GLU A 24 3.01 4.33 -17.72
N LEU A 25 1.68 4.44 -17.63
CA LEU A 25 0.99 5.65 -17.16
C LEU A 25 0.36 5.46 -15.78
N ALA A 26 0.51 4.29 -15.16
CA ALA A 26 -0.10 3.97 -13.89
C ALA A 26 0.86 4.18 -12.72
N MET A 27 0.33 4.70 -11.62
CA MET A 27 1.02 4.79 -10.33
C MET A 27 0.16 4.15 -9.25
N VAL A 28 0.80 3.54 -8.27
CA VAL A 28 0.17 3.03 -7.05
C VAL A 28 0.47 4.01 -5.93
N ARG A 29 -0.56 4.53 -5.28
CA ARG A 29 -0.45 5.39 -4.10
C ARG A 29 -1.07 4.69 -2.90
N PHE A 30 -0.24 4.39 -1.93
CA PHE A 30 -0.63 3.95 -0.60
C PHE A 30 -0.96 5.19 0.22
N VAL A 31 -2.11 5.20 0.88
CA VAL A 31 -2.51 6.25 1.83
C VAL A 31 -3.02 5.57 3.08
N VAL A 32 -2.48 5.95 4.23
CA VAL A 32 -2.87 5.47 5.54
C VAL A 32 -3.53 6.62 6.27
N LEU A 33 -4.75 6.38 6.75
CA LEU A 33 -5.56 7.33 7.48
C LEU A 33 -5.93 6.72 8.84
N ASP A 34 -5.99 7.54 9.88
CA ASP A 34 -6.56 7.19 11.17
C ASP A 34 -8.06 7.49 11.15
N ASP A 35 -8.88 6.54 11.57
CA ASP A 35 -10.34 6.74 11.64
C ASP A 35 -10.69 7.34 12.99
N HIS A 36 -10.56 8.67 13.07
CA HIS A 36 -11.03 9.45 14.20
C HIS A 36 -12.50 9.85 14.04
N PHE A 37 -13.20 9.97 15.17
CA PHE A 37 -14.63 10.35 15.22
C PHE A 37 -14.99 11.67 14.49
N ILE A 38 -14.01 12.52 14.18
CA ILE A 38 -14.17 13.80 13.45
C ILE A 38 -13.34 13.77 12.16
N GLY A 39 -13.51 12.72 11.37
CA GLY A 39 -12.93 12.58 10.03
C GLY A 39 -11.58 11.89 10.02
N ASP A 40 -11.26 11.35 8.85
CA ASP A 40 -10.05 10.59 8.59
C ASP A 40 -8.81 11.49 8.71
N GLU A 41 -7.97 11.25 9.71
CA GLU A 41 -6.72 11.98 9.91
C GLU A 41 -5.59 11.34 9.10
N PHE A 42 -4.84 12.13 8.34
CA PHE A 42 -3.75 11.60 7.52
C PHE A 42 -2.57 11.14 8.38
N ILE A 43 -2.16 9.87 8.24
CA ILE A 43 -0.95 9.34 8.87
C ILE A 43 0.22 9.43 7.90
N GLY A 44 0.09 8.86 6.70
CA GLY A 44 1.22 8.72 5.78
C GLY A 44 0.83 8.25 4.38
N GLN A 45 1.76 8.41 3.43
CA GLN A 45 1.58 8.01 2.05
C GLN A 45 2.85 7.44 1.44
N TYR A 46 2.71 6.70 0.35
CA TYR A 46 3.81 6.35 -0.53
C TYR A 46 3.30 6.22 -1.96
N THR A 47 4.01 6.78 -2.94
CA THR A 47 3.62 6.69 -4.36
C THR A 47 4.76 6.10 -5.16
N ILE A 48 4.45 5.11 -5.99
CA ILE A 48 5.42 4.44 -6.86
C ILE A 48 4.81 4.19 -8.25
N PRO A 49 5.55 4.46 -9.34
CA PRO A 49 5.14 4.03 -10.68
C PRO A 49 4.94 2.52 -10.73
N LEU A 50 3.91 2.06 -11.44
CA LEU A 50 3.62 0.62 -11.50
C LEU A 50 4.79 -0.18 -12.09
N GLU A 51 5.50 0.40 -13.06
CA GLU A 51 6.71 -0.18 -13.66
C GLU A 51 7.85 -0.45 -12.66
N CYS A 52 7.89 0.29 -11.55
CA CYS A 52 8.88 0.11 -10.49
C CYS A 52 8.42 -0.87 -9.40
N LEU A 53 7.14 -1.29 -9.43
CA LEU A 53 6.59 -2.18 -8.43
C LEU A 53 7.02 -3.62 -8.71
N LEU A 54 7.86 -4.18 -7.84
CA LEU A 54 8.35 -5.54 -7.98
C LEU A 54 7.44 -6.54 -7.27
N PRO A 55 7.17 -7.73 -7.87
CA PRO A 55 6.38 -8.77 -7.23
C PRO A 55 7.07 -9.32 -5.97
N GLY A 56 6.28 -9.99 -5.14
CA GLY A 56 6.66 -10.60 -3.87
C GLY A 56 6.34 -9.72 -2.66
N TYR A 57 6.87 -10.11 -1.50
CA TYR A 57 6.73 -9.37 -0.26
C TYR A 57 7.68 -8.17 -0.19
N ARG A 58 7.17 -7.00 0.18
CA ARG A 58 7.88 -5.72 0.20
C ARG A 58 7.50 -4.90 1.42
N HIS A 59 8.47 -4.19 1.98
CA HIS A 59 8.21 -3.09 2.91
C HIS A 59 8.10 -1.79 2.12
N VAL A 60 7.05 -1.03 2.41
CA VAL A 60 6.77 0.28 1.81
C VAL A 60 6.89 1.32 2.93
N PRO A 61 7.94 2.14 2.96
CA PRO A 61 8.08 3.19 3.97
C PRO A 61 7.03 4.28 3.73
N LEU A 62 6.40 4.75 4.78
CA LEU A 62 5.43 5.84 4.70
C LEU A 62 6.14 7.19 4.79
N GLN A 63 5.60 8.15 4.06
CA GLN A 63 6.05 9.53 4.02
C GLN A 63 4.92 10.44 4.53
N SER A 64 5.29 11.56 5.14
CA SER A 64 4.36 12.61 5.54
C SER A 64 3.73 13.31 4.33
N LEU A 65 2.80 14.23 4.57
CA LEU A 65 2.23 15.10 3.54
C LEU A 65 3.30 15.96 2.82
N THR A 66 4.39 16.30 3.51
CA THR A 66 5.50 17.07 2.95
C THR A 66 6.50 16.20 2.19
N GLY A 67 6.32 14.87 2.20
CA GLY A 67 7.21 13.91 1.54
C GLY A 67 8.40 13.47 2.38
N GLU A 68 8.46 13.85 3.65
CA GLU A 68 9.49 13.40 4.59
C GLU A 68 9.19 11.98 5.04
N GLU A 69 10.19 11.10 5.06
CA GLU A 69 10.02 9.73 5.56
C GLU A 69 9.63 9.73 7.03
N LEU A 70 8.61 8.95 7.37
CA LEU A 70 8.15 8.77 8.75
C LEU A 70 8.95 7.61 9.37
N PRO A 71 9.80 7.88 10.39
CA PRO A 71 10.56 6.83 11.05
C PRO A 71 9.63 5.77 11.64
N HIS A 72 9.97 4.49 11.45
CA HIS A 72 9.21 3.34 11.97
C HIS A 72 7.79 3.17 11.43
N ALA A 73 7.38 3.93 10.40
CA ALA A 73 6.10 3.76 9.74
C ALA A 73 6.31 3.07 8.39
N CYS A 74 5.99 1.78 8.30
CA CYS A 74 6.05 1.04 7.05
C CYS A 74 4.85 0.10 6.89
N LEU A 75 4.39 -0.08 5.65
CA LEU A 75 3.43 -1.12 5.27
C LEU A 75 4.19 -2.35 4.82
N PHE A 76 3.79 -3.53 5.28
CA PHE A 76 4.24 -4.78 4.70
C PHE A 76 3.21 -5.24 3.68
N VAL A 77 3.63 -5.40 2.42
CA VAL A 77 2.71 -5.73 1.33
C VAL A 77 3.19 -6.89 0.49
N HIS A 78 2.29 -7.71 -0.02
CA HIS A 78 2.58 -8.69 -1.07
C HIS A 78 2.01 -8.18 -2.40
N VAL A 79 2.89 -8.05 -3.39
CA VAL A 79 2.52 -7.65 -4.75
C VAL A 79 2.55 -8.88 -5.66
N ALA A 80 1.45 -9.17 -6.34
CA ALA A 80 1.45 -10.07 -7.48
C ALA A 80 1.02 -9.32 -8.75
N LEU A 81 1.86 -9.41 -9.79
CA LEU A 81 1.58 -8.86 -11.11
C LEU A 81 1.30 -10.01 -12.07
N THR A 82 0.10 -10.05 -12.64
CA THR A 82 -0.25 -11.03 -13.68
C THR A 82 -0.57 -10.32 -14.98
N ASN A 83 0.12 -10.67 -16.06
CA ASN A 83 -0.25 -10.25 -17.41
C ASN A 83 -1.17 -11.33 -18.00
N ARG A 84 -2.47 -11.04 -18.12
CA ARG A 84 -3.40 -11.91 -18.85
C ARG A 84 -3.72 -11.24 -20.18
N ASN A 85 -3.21 -11.84 -21.26
CA ASN A 85 -3.52 -11.51 -22.66
C ASN A 85 -2.84 -10.26 -23.26
N GLY A 86 -1.67 -9.83 -22.75
CA GLY A 86 -0.83 -8.81 -23.39
C GLY A 86 -1.10 -7.38 -22.92
N ASP A 87 -2.38 -7.01 -22.72
CA ASP A 87 -2.78 -5.61 -22.50
C ASP A 87 -3.35 -5.32 -21.10
N ARG A 88 -3.44 -6.34 -20.22
CA ARG A 88 -4.07 -6.19 -18.91
C ARG A 88 -3.18 -6.71 -17.81
N TRP A 89 -2.76 -5.79 -16.95
CA TRP A 89 -2.06 -6.10 -15.71
C TRP A 89 -3.07 -6.21 -14.58
N TYR A 90 -2.97 -7.32 -13.85
CA TYR A 90 -3.67 -7.53 -12.59
C TYR A 90 -2.67 -7.33 -11.47
N VAL A 91 -2.90 -6.31 -10.64
CA VAL A 91 -2.16 -6.09 -9.41
C VAL A 91 -3.00 -6.68 -8.29
N HIS A 92 -2.47 -7.70 -7.61
CA HIS A 92 -3.01 -8.19 -6.34
C HIS A 92 -2.13 -7.65 -5.22
N LEU A 93 -2.70 -6.83 -4.35
CA LEU A 93 -2.00 -6.26 -3.20
C LEU A 93 -2.59 -6.82 -1.91
N TRP A 94 -1.77 -7.50 -1.12
CA TRP A 94 -2.13 -7.88 0.26
C TRP A 94 -1.41 -6.95 1.22
N ILE A 95 -2.13 -6.31 2.14
CA ILE A 95 -1.51 -5.57 3.24
C ILE A 95 -1.34 -6.57 4.40
N LEU A 96 -0.22 -6.53 5.10
CA LEU A 96 0.09 -7.52 6.13
C LEU A 96 0.60 -6.77 7.36
N THR A 97 0.35 -7.35 8.54
CA THR A 97 0.87 -6.81 9.80
C THR A 97 2.38 -6.63 9.74
N PRO A 98 2.94 -5.58 10.37
CA PRO A 98 4.36 -5.53 10.66
C PRO A 98 4.70 -6.66 11.65
N GLN A 99 5.13 -7.83 11.14
CA GLN A 99 5.69 -8.89 12.00
C GLN A 99 7.14 -8.59 12.41
N LEU A 100 7.75 -7.55 11.82
CA LEU A 100 9.13 -7.14 12.00
C LEU A 100 9.21 -5.62 12.11
N PRO A 101 10.07 -5.07 12.98
CA PRO A 101 10.35 -3.63 12.98
C PRO A 101 10.98 -3.25 11.63
N CYS A 102 10.50 -2.14 11.07
CA CYS A 102 11.37 -1.28 10.26
C CYS A 102 12.43 -0.68 11.22
#